data_AF-A0A3N9VQ03-F1
#
_entry.id   AF-A0A3N9VQ03-F1
#
_cell.length_a   1.000
_cell.length_b   1.000
_cell.length_c   1.000
_cell.angle_alpha   90.00
_cell.angle_beta   90.00
_cell.angle_gamma   90.00
#
_symmetry.space_group_name_H-M   'P 1'
#
loop_
_entity.id
_entity.type
_entity.pdbx_description
1 polymer ?
#
loop_
_entity_poly.entity_id
_entity_poly.type
_entity_poly.pdbx_seq_one_letter_code
_entity_poly.pdbx_strand_id
1 'polypeptide(L)'
;MSIKSIIAKRIEKKLGGYKIQLNKVDSSLPEKLPTEKSVGIIGGGLAGVSAAIFLAERGFRVKIFEKEKYLGGKVGSWPVNFDDDFSTQVEHGFHAFFRQYYNLRNLLKKIDAFKYLIPIDDYLILTKNYGNFGFKELDTVPVLNILSMAKTGIYSYKDAMLNPGFRKMTSLLSYEREKTFSKFDNVSFKDFADDVKLPPEMQLMFTTFSRAFFAEPQYISMAEL
;
A
#
# COMPACT_ATOMS: atom_id res chain seq x y z
N MET A 1 8.21 20.67 24.33
CA MET A 1 8.07 19.40 23.58
C MET A 1 7.45 18.37 24.52
N SER A 2 6.31 17.75 24.19
CA SER A 2 5.62 16.81 25.08
C SER A 2 6.41 15.50 25.28
N ILE A 3 6.28 14.85 26.44
CA ILE A 3 6.86 13.52 26.73
C ILE A 3 6.52 12.51 25.63
N LYS A 4 5.27 12.55 25.13
CA LYS A 4 4.80 11.70 24.02
C LYS A 4 5.64 11.91 22.75
N SER A 5 6.00 13.15 22.44
CA SER A 5 6.83 13.49 21.26
C SER A 5 8.27 12.99 21.39
N ILE A 6 8.83 13.00 22.61
CA ILE A 6 10.18 12.48 22.87
C ILE A 6 10.20 10.95 22.70
N ILE A 7 9.20 10.25 23.25
CA ILE A 7 9.05 8.79 23.10
C ILE A 7 8.88 8.42 21.63
N ALA A 8 7.99 9.12 20.92
CA ALA A 8 7.75 8.93 19.49
C ALA A 8 9.05 9.01 18.66
N LYS A 9 9.82 10.09 18.83
CA LYS A 9 11.09 10.29 18.12
C LYS A 9 12.12 9.20 18.44
N ARG A 10 12.17 8.74 19.70
CA ARG A 10 13.07 7.64 20.10
C ARG A 10 12.68 6.32 19.43
N ILE A 11 11.38 6.00 19.38
CA ILE A 11 10.87 4.79 18.70
C ILE A 11 11.17 4.87 17.21
N GLU A 12 10.84 5.97 16.55
CA GLU A 12 11.10 6.18 15.12
C GLU A 12 12.58 6.02 14.78
N LYS A 13 13.47 6.65 15.57
CA LYS A 13 14.92 6.52 15.37
C LYS A 13 15.38 5.07 15.54
N LYS A 14 14.85 4.35 16.54
CA LYS A 14 15.20 2.94 16.80
C LYS A 14 14.73 2.03 15.66
N LEU A 15 13.62 2.37 14.99
CA LEU A 15 13.04 1.63 13.87
C LEU A 15 13.51 2.13 12.50
N GLY A 16 14.55 2.98 12.44
CA GLY A 16 15.15 3.41 11.18
C GLY A 16 14.29 4.38 10.36
N GLY A 17 13.41 5.15 10.99
CA GLY A 17 12.62 6.20 10.30
C GLY A 17 11.53 5.66 9.35
N TYR A 18 11.12 4.41 9.52
CA TYR A 18 10.06 3.73 8.76
C TYR A 18 10.28 3.68 7.25
N LYS A 19 11.53 3.85 6.80
CA LYS A 19 11.91 3.79 5.39
C LYS A 19 13.08 2.84 5.22
N ILE A 20 12.91 1.89 4.32
CA ILE A 20 13.95 0.92 3.98
C ILE A 20 14.30 1.14 2.51
N GLN A 21 15.57 1.43 2.25
CA GLN A 21 16.09 1.51 0.89
C GLN A 21 16.32 0.09 0.37
N LEU A 22 15.54 -0.32 -0.64
CA LEU A 22 15.67 -1.66 -1.23
C LEU A 22 16.76 -1.71 -2.32
N ASN A 23 16.92 -0.63 -3.09
CA ASN A 23 17.87 -0.57 -4.21
C ASN A 23 19.01 0.40 -3.89
N LYS A 24 20.26 -0.02 -4.05
CA LYS A 24 21.41 0.91 -3.97
C LYS A 24 21.72 1.44 -5.38
N VAL A 25 21.90 2.75 -5.48
CA VAL A 25 22.35 3.38 -6.74
C VAL A 25 23.85 3.18 -6.83
N ASP A 26 24.31 2.61 -7.94
CA ASP A 26 25.74 2.57 -8.26
C ASP A 26 26.17 3.92 -8.82
N SER A 27 26.87 4.70 -8.00
CA SER A 27 27.36 6.04 -8.36
C SER A 27 28.56 6.01 -9.31
N SER A 28 29.13 4.84 -9.61
CA SER A 28 30.21 4.71 -10.59
C SER A 28 29.70 4.71 -12.04
N LEU A 29 28.41 4.43 -12.24
CA LEU A 29 27.78 4.43 -13.55
C LEU A 29 27.45 5.86 -14.00
N PRO A 30 27.53 6.15 -15.32
CA PRO A 30 27.21 7.48 -15.82
C PRO A 30 25.72 7.81 -15.65
N GLU A 31 25.42 9.04 -15.24
CA GLU A 31 24.04 9.51 -15.02
C GLU A 31 23.23 9.60 -16.32
N LYS A 32 23.90 9.98 -17.42
CA LYS A 32 23.34 10.01 -18.77
C LYS A 32 24.08 9.08 -19.70
N LEU A 33 23.40 8.60 -20.72
CA LEU A 33 24.00 7.77 -21.75
C LEU A 33 25.13 8.53 -22.47
N PRO A 34 26.31 7.89 -22.67
CA PRO A 34 27.39 8.47 -23.45
C PRO A 34 27.10 8.46 -24.96
N THR A 35 26.21 7.57 -25.40
CA THR A 35 25.78 7.43 -26.80
C THR A 35 24.28 7.22 -26.86
N GLU A 36 23.64 7.80 -27.87
CA GLU A 36 22.19 7.75 -28.02
C GLU A 36 21.72 6.30 -28.25
N LYS A 37 20.77 5.84 -27.43
CA LYS A 37 20.13 4.52 -27.54
C LYS A 37 18.62 4.66 -27.54
N SER A 38 17.94 3.83 -28.33
CA SER A 38 16.48 3.78 -28.39
C SER A 38 15.93 2.62 -27.55
N VAL A 39 14.80 2.83 -26.88
CA VAL A 39 14.08 1.80 -26.09
C VAL A 39 12.61 1.80 -26.49
N GLY A 40 12.10 0.61 -26.83
CA GLY A 40 10.67 0.35 -26.97
C GLY A 40 10.07 -0.18 -25.67
N ILE A 41 8.98 0.43 -25.20
CA ILE A 41 8.22 -0.01 -24.03
C ILE A 41 6.86 -0.51 -24.49
N ILE A 42 6.51 -1.74 -24.14
CA ILE A 42 5.20 -2.33 -24.46
C ILE A 42 4.28 -2.14 -23.25
N GLY A 43 3.22 -1.35 -23.40
CA GLY A 43 2.28 -0.97 -22.36
C GLY A 43 2.50 0.45 -21.81
N GLY A 44 1.46 1.28 -21.91
CA GLY A 44 1.34 2.65 -21.42
C GLY A 44 0.67 2.76 -20.05
N GLY A 45 0.69 1.69 -19.25
CA GLY A 45 0.28 1.73 -17.84
C GLY A 45 1.25 2.49 -16.94
N LEU A 46 0.91 2.63 -15.65
CA LEU A 46 1.73 3.35 -14.67
C LEU A 46 3.21 2.89 -14.65
N ALA A 47 3.47 1.59 -14.74
CA ALA A 47 4.83 1.04 -14.80
C ALA A 47 5.58 1.48 -16.07
N GLY A 48 4.93 1.39 -17.24
CA GLY A 48 5.54 1.75 -18.52
C GLY A 48 5.81 3.25 -18.64
N VAL A 49 4.84 4.09 -18.26
CA VAL A 49 5.01 5.55 -18.24
C VAL A 49 6.10 5.97 -17.23
N SER A 50 6.12 5.36 -16.04
CA SER A 50 7.19 5.63 -15.07
C SER A 50 8.56 5.23 -15.62
N ALA A 51 8.69 4.07 -16.25
CA ALA A 51 9.94 3.63 -16.87
C ALA A 51 10.37 4.59 -17.99
N ALA A 52 9.43 5.03 -18.82
CA ALA A 52 9.70 5.97 -19.90
C ALA A 52 10.27 7.29 -19.40
N ILE A 53 9.69 7.86 -18.33
CA ILE A 53 10.18 9.10 -17.71
C ILE A 53 11.63 8.93 -17.27
N PHE A 54 11.93 7.88 -16.48
CA PHE A 54 13.27 7.67 -15.93
C PHE A 54 14.32 7.28 -16.98
N LEU A 55 13.92 6.63 -18.08
CA LEU A 55 14.80 6.34 -19.21
C LEU A 55 15.05 7.60 -20.06
N ALA A 56 14.02 8.39 -20.34
CA ALA A 56 14.18 9.65 -21.05
C ALA A 56 15.11 10.62 -20.31
N GLU A 57 15.00 10.70 -18.98
CA GLU A 57 15.92 11.50 -18.14
C GLU A 57 17.39 11.06 -18.26
N ARG A 58 17.62 9.76 -18.48
CA ARG A 58 18.95 9.18 -18.71
C ARG A 58 19.44 9.33 -20.16
N GLY A 59 18.67 9.99 -21.03
CA GLY A 59 19.05 10.28 -22.42
C GLY A 59 18.67 9.20 -23.42
N PHE A 60 17.80 8.26 -23.07
CA PHE A 60 17.28 7.28 -24.03
C PHE A 60 16.21 7.91 -24.93
N ARG A 61 16.18 7.54 -26.22
CA ARG A 61 15.02 7.77 -27.10
C ARG A 61 13.95 6.71 -26.80
N VAL A 62 12.92 7.09 -26.06
CA VAL A 62 11.87 6.15 -25.63
C VAL A 62 10.66 6.21 -26.56
N LYS A 63 10.15 5.04 -26.96
CA LYS A 63 8.87 4.89 -27.63
C LYS A 63 7.97 3.94 -26.84
N ILE A 64 6.78 4.41 -26.46
CA ILE A 64 5.76 3.59 -25.80
C ILE A 64 4.79 3.07 -26.85
N PHE A 65 4.48 1.78 -26.77
CA PHE A 65 3.47 1.11 -27.58
C PHE A 65 2.33 0.71 -26.63
N GLU A 66 1.25 1.46 -26.66
CA GLU A 66 0.01 1.16 -25.94
C GLU A 66 -1.03 0.64 -26.93
N LYS A 67 -1.76 -0.40 -26.53
CA LYS A 67 -2.81 -1.03 -27.32
C LYS A 67 -4.07 -0.17 -27.32
N GLU A 68 -4.41 0.40 -26.16
CA GLU A 68 -5.62 1.19 -25.96
C GLU A 68 -5.47 2.63 -26.46
N LYS A 69 -6.61 3.33 -26.63
CA LYS A 69 -6.64 4.75 -27.05
C LYS A 69 -6.34 5.73 -25.91
N TYR A 70 -6.07 5.22 -24.71
CA TYR A 70 -5.79 5.99 -23.50
C TYR A 70 -4.58 5.40 -22.76
N LEU A 71 -3.95 6.21 -21.92
CA LEU A 71 -2.82 5.80 -21.07
C LEU A 71 -3.30 5.44 -19.64
N GLY A 72 -2.42 4.84 -18.86
CA GLY A 72 -2.64 4.56 -17.44
C GLY A 72 -2.98 3.09 -17.17
N GLY A 73 -3.42 2.33 -18.16
CA GLY A 73 -3.78 0.91 -17.98
C GLY A 73 -4.84 0.77 -16.90
N LYS A 74 -4.52 0.05 -15.80
CA LYS A 74 -5.44 -0.11 -14.66
C LYS A 74 -5.79 1.21 -13.96
N VAL A 75 -4.94 2.25 -14.03
CA VAL A 75 -5.25 3.60 -13.49
C VAL A 75 -5.78 4.54 -14.57
N GLY A 76 -6.18 4.02 -15.73
CA GLY A 76 -6.68 4.82 -16.85
C GLY A 76 -8.08 5.36 -16.61
N SER A 77 -8.34 6.51 -17.23
CA SER A 77 -9.66 7.16 -17.33
C SER A 77 -9.90 7.56 -18.77
N TRP A 78 -11.15 7.48 -19.22
CA TRP A 78 -11.57 7.88 -20.56
C TRP A 78 -12.95 8.54 -20.53
N PRO A 79 -13.21 9.50 -21.44
CA PRO A 79 -14.53 10.10 -21.57
C PRO A 79 -15.53 9.08 -22.13
N VAL A 80 -16.75 9.13 -21.62
CA VAL A 80 -17.91 8.41 -22.14
C VAL A 80 -19.03 9.42 -22.34
N ASN A 81 -19.61 9.42 -23.55
CA ASN A 81 -20.77 10.22 -23.91
C ASN A 81 -22.00 9.29 -23.95
N PHE A 82 -23.11 9.75 -23.40
CA PHE A 82 -24.39 9.05 -23.36
C PHE A 82 -25.36 9.66 -24.39
N ASP A 83 -26.44 8.94 -24.68
CA ASP A 83 -27.42 9.32 -25.70
C ASP A 83 -28.21 10.60 -25.37
N ASP A 84 -28.22 11.02 -24.10
CA ASP A 84 -28.89 12.22 -23.58
C ASP A 84 -27.98 13.45 -23.51
N ASP A 85 -26.91 13.47 -24.31
CA ASP A 85 -25.84 14.49 -24.33
C ASP A 85 -25.06 14.62 -23.00
N PHE A 86 -25.27 13.73 -22.03
CA PHE A 86 -24.44 13.67 -20.83
C PHE A 86 -23.05 13.11 -21.18
N SER A 87 -22.00 13.72 -20.64
CA SER A 87 -20.63 13.23 -20.78
C SER A 87 -19.95 13.15 -19.41
N THR A 88 -19.22 12.07 -19.16
CA THR A 88 -18.46 11.90 -17.92
C THR A 88 -17.13 11.19 -18.17
N GLN A 89 -16.26 11.20 -17.16
CA GLN A 89 -15.09 10.35 -17.13
C GLN A 89 -15.44 9.01 -16.48
N VAL A 90 -15.05 7.92 -17.13
CA VAL A 90 -15.10 6.57 -16.56
C VAL A 90 -13.67 6.14 -16.28
N GLU A 91 -13.45 5.64 -15.07
CA GLU A 91 -12.18 5.07 -14.64
C GLU A 91 -12.24 3.55 -14.71
N HIS A 92 -11.10 2.91 -14.98
CA HIS A 92 -11.01 1.44 -14.98
C HIS A 92 -11.38 0.84 -13.61
N GLY A 93 -11.12 1.55 -12.51
CA GLY A 93 -11.47 1.10 -11.18
C GLY A 93 -11.22 2.18 -10.14
N PHE A 94 -11.75 1.95 -8.94
CA PHE A 94 -11.49 2.82 -7.81
C PHE A 94 -10.05 2.65 -7.30
N HIS A 95 -9.32 3.76 -7.13
CA HIS A 95 -7.94 3.74 -6.64
C HIS A 95 -7.77 4.62 -5.40
N ALA A 96 -7.18 4.03 -4.36
CA ALA A 96 -6.72 4.77 -3.19
C ALA A 96 -5.19 4.74 -3.12
N PHE A 97 -4.57 5.89 -2.82
CA PHE A 97 -3.11 6.01 -2.73
C PHE A 97 -2.68 6.25 -1.28
N PHE A 98 -1.85 5.34 -0.76
CA PHE A 98 -1.35 5.45 0.60
C PHE A 98 -0.18 6.43 0.72
N ARG A 99 -0.04 7.05 1.91
CA ARG A 99 1.06 8.00 2.20
C ARG A 99 2.45 7.34 2.09
N GLN A 100 2.50 6.02 2.26
CA GLN A 100 3.69 5.15 2.22
C GLN A 100 4.14 4.82 0.79
N TYR A 101 3.38 5.18 -0.25
CA TYR A 101 3.79 4.98 -1.64
C TYR A 101 4.81 6.03 -2.08
N TYR A 102 6.00 6.00 -1.45
CA TYR A 102 7.02 7.04 -1.60
C TYR A 102 7.48 7.21 -3.05
N ASN A 103 7.67 6.11 -3.79
CA ASN A 103 8.09 6.15 -5.19
C ASN A 103 7.04 6.83 -6.07
N LEU A 104 5.77 6.43 -5.94
CA LEU A 104 4.67 7.05 -6.69
C LEU A 104 4.52 8.53 -6.33
N ARG A 105 4.56 8.87 -5.04
CA ARG A 105 4.42 10.27 -4.60
C ARG A 105 5.58 11.14 -5.08
N ASN A 106 6.80 10.60 -5.11
CA ASN A 106 7.96 11.29 -5.69
C ASN A 106 7.82 11.48 -7.19
N LEU A 107 7.33 10.46 -7.92
CA LEU A 107 7.02 10.57 -9.35
C LEU A 107 5.96 11.66 -9.60
N LEU A 108 4.85 11.63 -8.85
CA LEU A 108 3.77 12.63 -8.97
C LEU A 108 4.28 14.05 -8.68
N LYS A 109 5.17 14.25 -7.70
CA LYS A 109 5.79 15.56 -7.45
C LYS A 109 6.67 16.01 -8.60
N LYS A 110 7.48 15.09 -9.15
CA LYS A 110 8.38 15.36 -10.27
C LYS A 110 7.63 15.86 -11.52
N ILE A 111 6.42 15.34 -11.76
CA ILE A 111 5.57 15.75 -12.90
C ILE A 111 4.50 16.78 -12.52
N ASP A 112 4.60 17.41 -11.33
CA ASP A 112 3.62 18.37 -10.81
C ASP A 112 2.16 17.86 -10.75
N ALA A 113 1.97 16.55 -10.61
CA ALA A 113 0.67 15.90 -10.47
C ALA A 113 0.28 15.63 -9.00
N PHE A 114 1.20 15.81 -8.05
CA PHE A 114 0.94 15.55 -6.63
C PHE A 114 -0.21 16.37 -6.06
N LYS A 115 -0.42 17.58 -6.60
CA LYS A 115 -1.51 18.50 -6.22
C LYS A 115 -2.92 17.96 -6.47
N TYR A 116 -3.07 16.94 -7.31
CA TYR A 116 -4.36 16.31 -7.59
C TYR A 116 -4.75 15.22 -6.60
N LEU A 117 -3.87 14.86 -5.66
CA LEU A 117 -4.22 13.90 -4.61
C LEU A 117 -5.14 14.54 -3.57
N ILE A 118 -6.35 14.01 -3.46
CA ILE A 118 -7.34 14.43 -2.46
C ILE A 118 -7.15 13.61 -1.18
N PRO A 119 -6.93 14.25 -0.01
CA PRO A 119 -6.81 13.52 1.25
C PRO A 119 -8.18 12.98 1.69
N ILE A 120 -8.20 11.70 2.07
CA ILE A 120 -9.32 11.09 2.80
C ILE A 120 -9.06 11.30 4.30
N ASP A 121 -10.07 11.80 5.01
CA ASP A 121 -9.98 12.18 6.43
C ASP A 121 -9.91 10.96 7.35
N ASP A 122 -10.82 10.00 7.17
CA ASP A 122 -10.81 8.73 7.90
C ASP A 122 -11.16 7.54 6.99
N TYR A 123 -10.64 6.37 7.34
CA TYR A 123 -10.98 5.11 6.71
C TYR A 123 -11.98 4.38 7.62
N LEU A 124 -13.21 4.17 7.17
CA LEU A 124 -14.26 3.58 8.00
C LEU A 124 -14.56 2.15 7.57
N ILE A 125 -14.57 1.24 8.53
CA ILE A 125 -15.10 -0.12 8.38
C ILE A 125 -16.43 -0.18 9.14
N LEU A 126 -17.52 -0.26 8.39
CA LEU A 126 -18.86 -0.38 8.94
C LEU A 126 -19.21 -1.86 9.05
N THR A 127 -19.63 -2.30 10.23
CA THR A 127 -20.01 -3.71 10.44
C THR A 127 -21.44 -3.82 10.94
N LYS A 128 -22.07 -4.97 10.66
CA LYS A 128 -23.45 -5.23 11.13
C LYS A 128 -23.51 -5.47 12.64
N ASN A 129 -22.52 -6.18 13.19
CA ASN A 129 -22.59 -6.74 14.55
C ASN A 129 -21.45 -6.29 15.49
N TYR A 130 -20.41 -5.62 14.98
CA TYR A 130 -19.18 -5.31 15.74
C TYR A 130 -18.91 -3.80 15.87
N GLY A 131 -19.89 -2.95 15.50
CA GLY A 131 -19.75 -1.50 15.50
C GLY A 131 -19.00 -0.96 14.27
N ASN A 132 -18.52 0.27 14.37
CA ASN A 132 -17.80 0.96 13.31
C ASN A 132 -16.36 1.22 13.74
N PHE A 133 -15.41 0.95 12.85
CA PHE A 133 -13.99 1.17 13.11
C PHE A 133 -13.47 2.31 12.25
N GLY A 134 -12.81 3.29 12.89
CA GLY A 134 -12.09 4.38 12.24
C GLY A 134 -10.61 4.37 12.63
N PHE A 135 -9.75 4.94 11.79
CA PHE A 135 -8.30 4.91 11.98
C PHE A 135 -7.69 6.31 12.17
N LYS A 136 -8.46 7.38 12.03
CA LYS A 136 -8.01 8.78 12.14
C LYS A 136 -7.36 9.12 13.48
N GLU A 137 -7.90 8.60 14.59
CA GLU A 137 -7.39 8.90 15.94
C GLU A 137 -6.23 8.01 16.38
N LEU A 138 -5.82 7.06 15.54
CA LEU A 138 -4.74 6.14 15.88
C LEU A 138 -3.38 6.85 15.81
N ASP A 139 -2.52 6.50 16.76
CA ASP A 139 -1.15 7.01 16.76
C ASP A 139 -0.38 6.41 15.59
N THR A 140 0.44 7.19 14.89
CA THR A 140 1.22 6.70 13.74
C THR A 140 2.53 6.02 14.16
N VAL A 141 2.91 6.11 15.43
CA VAL A 141 4.16 5.54 15.95
C VAL A 141 3.91 4.08 16.37
N PRO A 142 4.73 3.10 15.93
CA PRO A 142 4.64 1.72 16.38
C PRO A 142 4.64 1.61 17.91
N VAL A 143 3.97 0.59 18.45
CA VAL A 143 3.65 0.44 19.89
C VAL A 143 2.61 1.45 20.42
N LEU A 144 2.77 2.75 20.17
CA LEU A 144 1.73 3.73 20.52
C LEU A 144 0.45 3.49 19.71
N ASN A 145 0.61 3.08 18.44
CA ASN A 145 -0.48 2.67 17.57
C ASN A 145 -1.28 1.51 18.18
N ILE A 146 -0.60 0.45 18.63
CA ILE A 146 -1.23 -0.71 19.28
C ILE A 146 -2.00 -0.26 20.55
N LEU A 147 -1.38 0.62 21.36
CA LEU A 147 -2.02 1.23 22.54
C LEU A 147 -3.26 2.06 22.20
N SER A 148 -3.27 2.76 21.07
CA SER A 148 -4.46 3.48 20.61
C SER A 148 -5.55 2.56 20.05
N MET A 149 -5.19 1.46 19.37
CA MET A 149 -6.15 0.49 18.85
C MET A 149 -6.94 -0.19 19.98
N ALA A 150 -6.28 -0.46 21.11
CA ALA A 150 -6.98 -1.03 22.25
C ALA A 150 -7.96 -0.08 22.93
N LYS A 151 -7.74 1.23 22.82
CA LYS A 151 -8.65 2.24 23.36
C LYS A 151 -9.86 2.48 22.46
N THR A 152 -9.74 2.21 21.17
CA THR A 152 -10.79 2.40 20.16
C THR A 152 -11.68 1.18 19.97
N GLY A 153 -11.45 0.10 20.74
CA GLY A 153 -12.24 -1.14 20.65
C GLY A 153 -11.91 -2.01 19.44
N ILE A 154 -10.92 -1.64 18.63
CA ILE A 154 -10.40 -2.43 17.50
C ILE A 154 -9.73 -3.72 18.01
N TYR A 155 -9.17 -3.68 19.22
CA TYR A 155 -8.39 -4.77 19.80
C TYR A 155 -8.60 -4.88 21.31
N SER A 156 -8.75 -6.09 21.84
CA SER A 156 -8.77 -6.34 23.28
C SER A 156 -7.44 -6.95 23.75
N TYR A 157 -6.75 -6.26 24.66
CA TYR A 157 -5.50 -6.77 25.23
C TYR A 157 -5.66 -8.07 26.03
N LYS A 158 -6.84 -8.28 26.62
CA LYS A 158 -7.10 -9.50 27.38
C LYS A 158 -7.23 -10.69 26.45
N ASP A 159 -8.01 -10.55 25.39
CA ASP A 159 -8.26 -11.63 24.43
C ASP A 159 -6.99 -11.97 23.65
N ALA A 160 -6.17 -10.96 23.38
CA ALA A 160 -4.82 -11.12 22.84
C ALA A 160 -3.90 -11.96 23.71
N MET A 161 -3.68 -11.56 24.97
CA MET A 161 -2.70 -12.23 25.84
C MET A 161 -3.16 -13.63 26.26
N LEU A 162 -4.47 -13.88 26.29
CA LEU A 162 -5.06 -15.19 26.57
C LEU A 162 -5.10 -16.11 25.35
N ASN A 163 -4.88 -15.58 24.14
CA ASN A 163 -4.89 -16.39 22.93
C ASN A 163 -3.61 -17.25 22.84
N PRO A 164 -3.72 -18.59 22.78
CA PRO A 164 -2.55 -19.47 22.62
C PRO A 164 -1.76 -19.21 21.33
N GLY A 165 -2.42 -18.63 20.30
CA GLY A 165 -1.83 -18.19 19.04
C GLY A 165 -1.12 -16.83 19.09
N PHE A 166 -1.16 -16.11 20.23
CA PHE A 166 -0.63 -14.75 20.34
C PHE A 166 0.83 -14.62 19.92
N ARG A 167 1.67 -15.59 20.26
CA ARG A 167 3.09 -15.59 19.85
C ARG A 167 3.23 -15.61 18.33
N LYS A 168 2.38 -16.38 17.62
CA LYS A 168 2.35 -16.40 16.16
C LYS A 168 1.77 -15.09 15.62
N MET A 169 0.73 -14.54 16.23
CA MET A 169 0.15 -13.24 15.84
C MET A 169 1.15 -12.08 15.86
N THR A 170 2.22 -12.15 16.66
CA THR A 170 3.26 -11.11 16.62
C THR A 170 3.92 -10.99 15.24
N SER A 171 3.81 -11.99 14.36
CA SER A 171 4.26 -11.87 12.96
C SER A 171 3.51 -10.79 12.18
N LEU A 172 2.28 -10.43 12.56
CA LEU A 172 1.52 -9.32 11.96
C LEU A 172 2.16 -7.94 12.24
N LEU A 173 3.07 -7.87 13.20
CA LEU A 173 3.73 -6.62 13.60
C LEU A 173 5.08 -6.41 12.92
N SER A 174 5.52 -7.36 12.10
CA SER A 174 6.85 -7.35 11.47
C SER A 174 6.78 -7.79 10.03
N TYR A 175 7.49 -7.08 9.16
CA TYR A 175 7.60 -7.45 7.75
C TYR A 175 9.06 -7.40 7.31
N GLU A 176 9.53 -8.51 6.73
CA GLU A 176 10.81 -8.59 6.05
C GLU A 176 10.60 -9.45 4.80
N ARG A 177 10.66 -8.82 3.62
CA ARG A 177 10.18 -9.40 2.35
C ARG A 177 10.55 -10.87 2.17
N GLU A 178 11.84 -11.21 2.25
CA GLU A 178 12.30 -12.58 2.00
C GLU A 178 11.82 -13.57 3.08
N LYS A 179 11.87 -13.18 4.36
CA LYS A 179 11.45 -14.04 5.49
C LYS A 179 9.93 -14.19 5.58
N THR A 180 9.19 -13.12 5.34
CA THR A 180 7.73 -13.14 5.36
C THR A 180 7.20 -14.03 4.25
N PHE A 181 7.65 -13.84 3.01
CA PHE A 181 7.20 -14.66 1.89
C PHE A 181 7.67 -16.12 2.02
N SER A 182 8.92 -16.39 2.36
CA SER A 182 9.37 -17.79 2.57
C SER A 182 8.56 -18.55 3.62
N LYS A 183 8.05 -17.85 4.64
CA LYS A 183 7.24 -18.46 5.71
C LYS A 183 5.76 -18.58 5.37
N PHE A 184 5.19 -17.60 4.68
CA PHE A 184 3.73 -17.43 4.60
C PHE A 184 3.17 -17.43 3.18
N ASP A 185 4.00 -17.52 2.14
CA ASP A 185 3.51 -17.39 0.75
C ASP A 185 2.55 -18.51 0.33
N ASN A 186 2.73 -19.71 0.92
CA ASN A 186 1.87 -20.87 0.70
C ASN A 186 0.81 -21.07 1.78
N VAL A 187 0.63 -20.09 2.68
CA VAL A 187 -0.37 -20.14 3.75
C VAL A 187 -1.45 -19.12 3.43
N SER A 188 -2.71 -19.54 3.32
CA SER A 188 -3.79 -18.58 3.12
C SER A 188 -4.03 -17.75 4.38
N PHE A 189 -4.56 -16.53 4.23
CA PHE A 189 -4.98 -15.75 5.40
C PHE A 189 -5.99 -16.52 6.26
N LYS A 190 -6.91 -17.26 5.62
CA LYS A 190 -7.87 -18.09 6.34
C LYS A 190 -7.19 -19.15 7.21
N ASP A 191 -6.25 -19.91 6.66
CA ASP A 191 -5.56 -20.96 7.40
C ASP A 191 -4.76 -20.39 8.57
N PHE A 192 -4.10 -19.24 8.36
CA PHE A 192 -3.41 -18.53 9.42
C PHE A 192 -4.36 -18.07 10.53
N ALA A 193 -5.49 -17.44 10.15
CA ALA A 193 -6.49 -16.95 11.10
C ALA A 193 -7.08 -18.08 11.95
N ASP A 194 -7.32 -19.25 11.34
CA ASP A 194 -7.81 -20.44 12.04
C ASP A 194 -6.75 -21.01 13.00
N ASP A 195 -5.49 -21.15 12.57
CA ASP A 195 -4.37 -21.64 13.38
C ASP A 195 -4.12 -20.78 14.62
N VAL A 196 -4.18 -19.44 14.47
CA VAL A 196 -3.98 -18.52 15.59
C VAL A 196 -5.27 -18.19 16.34
N LYS A 197 -6.41 -18.78 15.96
CA LYS A 197 -7.74 -18.51 16.52
C LYS A 197 -8.03 -17.00 16.59
N LEU A 198 -7.84 -16.32 15.46
CA LEU A 198 -7.99 -14.87 15.38
C LEU A 198 -9.44 -14.48 15.76
N PRO A 199 -9.66 -13.43 16.59
CA PRO A 199 -11.01 -13.02 16.97
C PRO A 199 -11.90 -12.66 15.75
N PRO A 200 -13.22 -12.97 15.78
CA PRO A 200 -14.12 -12.76 14.63
C PRO A 200 -14.13 -11.31 14.10
N GLU A 201 -14.06 -10.32 14.98
CA GLU A 201 -14.00 -8.91 14.62
C GLU A 201 -12.70 -8.56 13.87
N MET A 202 -11.58 -9.17 14.25
CA MET A 202 -10.31 -9.00 13.54
C MET A 202 -10.32 -9.73 12.20
N GLN A 203 -10.86 -10.95 12.14
CA GLN A 203 -11.04 -11.66 10.88
C GLN A 203 -11.86 -10.83 9.89
N LEU A 204 -12.93 -10.17 10.36
CA LEU A 204 -13.75 -9.30 9.52
C LEU A 204 -12.98 -8.07 9.01
N MET A 205 -12.17 -7.43 9.86
CA MET A 205 -11.33 -6.31 9.43
C MET A 205 -10.32 -6.73 8.37
N PHE A 206 -9.57 -7.81 8.59
CA PHE A 206 -8.62 -8.32 7.61
C PHE A 206 -9.29 -8.83 6.32
N THR A 207 -10.49 -9.41 6.42
CA THR A 207 -11.29 -9.78 5.23
C THR A 207 -11.69 -8.56 4.41
N THR A 208 -11.97 -7.43 5.06
CA THR A 208 -12.24 -6.17 4.35
C THR A 208 -11.01 -5.73 3.55
N PHE A 209 -9.81 -5.86 4.13
CA PHE A 209 -8.56 -5.59 3.41
C PHE A 209 -8.30 -6.58 2.28
N SER A 210 -8.48 -7.90 2.50
CA SER A 210 -8.26 -8.90 1.44
C SER A 210 -9.20 -8.67 0.25
N ARG A 211 -10.47 -8.33 0.52
CA ARG A 211 -11.46 -8.03 -0.52
C ARG A 211 -11.17 -6.75 -1.27
N ALA A 212 -10.48 -5.78 -0.67
CA ALA A 212 -9.97 -4.62 -1.40
C ALA A 212 -8.92 -5.00 -2.46
N PHE A 213 -8.25 -6.14 -2.30
CA PHE A 213 -7.38 -6.75 -3.32
C PHE A 213 -8.12 -7.74 -4.25
N PHE A 214 -9.45 -7.77 -4.19
CA PHE A 214 -10.29 -8.71 -4.95
C PHE A 214 -9.99 -10.19 -4.68
N ALA A 215 -9.49 -10.50 -3.48
CA ALA A 215 -9.16 -11.86 -3.06
C ALA A 215 -9.95 -12.27 -1.80
N GLU A 216 -10.50 -13.48 -1.82
CA GLU A 216 -11.10 -14.07 -0.61
C GLU A 216 -10.00 -14.57 0.35
N PRO A 217 -10.25 -14.59 1.67
CA PRO A 217 -9.29 -15.03 2.69
C PRO A 217 -8.58 -16.36 2.41
N GLN A 218 -9.25 -17.32 1.77
CA GLN A 218 -8.70 -18.63 1.42
C GLN A 218 -7.78 -18.63 0.19
N TYR A 219 -7.79 -17.55 -0.59
CA TYR A 219 -7.00 -17.43 -1.82
C TYR A 219 -5.87 -16.40 -1.72
N ILE A 220 -5.90 -15.50 -0.72
CA ILE A 220 -4.82 -14.55 -0.49
C ILE A 220 -3.73 -15.17 0.38
N SER A 221 -2.48 -15.00 -0.05
CA SER A 221 -1.29 -15.35 0.71
C SER A 221 -1.24 -14.52 2.01
N MET A 222 -0.95 -15.17 3.13
CA MET A 222 -0.73 -14.50 4.41
C MET A 222 0.52 -13.59 4.35
N ALA A 223 1.43 -13.78 3.39
CA ALA A 223 2.56 -12.88 3.21
C ALA A 223 2.16 -11.49 2.68
N GLU A 224 0.96 -11.35 2.11
CA GLU A 224 0.42 -10.10 1.55
C GLU A 224 -0.38 -9.27 2.59
N LEU A 225 -0.61 -9.80 3.80
CA LEU A 225 -1.36 -9.16 4.90
C LEU A 225 -0.50 -8.92 6.14
#